data_AF-A0A521MTY4-F1
#
_entry.id   AF-A0A521MTY4-F1
#
_cell.length_a   1.000
_cell.length_b   1.000
_cell.length_c   1.000
_cell.angle_alpha   90.00
_cell.angle_beta   90.00
_cell.angle_gamma   90.00
#
_symmetry.space_group_name_H-M   'P 1'
#
loop_
_entity.id
_entity.type
_entity.pdbx_description
1 polymer ?
#
loop_
_entity_poly.entity_id
_entity_poly.type
_entity_poly.pdbx_seq_one_letter_code
_entity_poly.pdbx_strand_id
1 'polypeptide(L)'
;MYSPLQLAARYARYYVTASNSKGHGMHSPFVFSFITQVMNDDRAFYAYRTIENLRQLLLIDQQTLLIQDFGAGSRVRKENTRKVCDIAR
;
A
#
# COMPACT_ATOMS: atom_id res chain seq x y z
N MET A 1 23.08 0.32 -10.28
CA MET A 1 21.63 0.04 -10.33
C MET A 1 21.44 -1.35 -10.94
N TYR A 2 20.52 -2.17 -10.43
CA TYR A 2 20.27 -3.52 -10.99
C TYR A 2 19.49 -3.42 -12.30
N SER A 3 19.75 -4.32 -13.25
CA SER A 3 18.90 -4.48 -14.42
C SER A 3 17.54 -5.10 -14.04
N PRO A 4 16.48 -4.92 -14.85
CA PRO A 4 15.17 -5.51 -14.57
C PRO A 4 15.21 -7.03 -14.37
N LEU A 5 16.03 -7.73 -15.16
CA LEU A 5 16.22 -9.18 -15.04
C LEU A 5 16.89 -9.57 -13.72
N GLN A 6 17.90 -8.80 -13.30
CA GLN A 6 18.55 -9.02 -12.01
C GLN A 6 17.56 -8.79 -10.85
N LEU A 7 16.70 -7.78 -10.95
CA LEU A 7 15.68 -7.53 -9.94
C LEU A 7 14.66 -8.67 -9.87
N ALA A 8 14.18 -9.15 -11.03
CA ALA A 8 13.25 -10.28 -11.11
C ALA A 8 13.84 -11.56 -10.51
N ALA A 9 15.09 -11.89 -10.86
CA ALA A 9 15.78 -13.06 -10.31
C ALA A 9 15.97 -12.96 -8.79
N ARG A 10 16.29 -11.77 -8.27
CA ARG A 10 16.42 -11.54 -6.82
C ARG A 10 15.07 -11.63 -6.10
N TYR A 11 14.01 -11.09 -6.69
CA TYR A 11 12.66 -11.21 -6.15
C TYR A 11 12.21 -12.68 -6.09
N ALA A 12 12.40 -13.44 -7.16
CA ALA A 12 12.06 -14.86 -7.20
C ALA A 12 12.85 -15.65 -6.13
N ARG A 13 14.15 -15.38 -5.97
CA ARG A 13 14.95 -15.97 -4.89
C ARG A 13 14.36 -15.64 -3.53
N TYR A 14 14.12 -14.35 -3.25
CA TYR A 14 13.51 -13.91 -2.00
C TYR A 14 12.17 -14.60 -1.72
N TYR A 15 11.30 -14.66 -2.73
CA TYR A 15 9.97 -15.26 -2.60
C TYR A 15 10.04 -16.73 -2.16
N VAL A 16 11.02 -17.50 -2.65
CA VAL A 16 11.20 -18.90 -2.30
C VAL A 16 11.98 -19.08 -0.98
N THR A 17 12.92 -18.19 -0.66
CA THR A 17 13.83 -18.36 0.48
C THR A 17 13.42 -17.58 1.74
N ALA A 18 12.37 -16.75 1.69
CA ALA A 18 11.96 -15.92 2.82
C ALA A 18 11.55 -16.80 4.02
N SER A 19 12.22 -16.59 5.16
CA SER A 19 11.86 -17.22 6.43
C SER A 19 10.74 -16.43 7.13
N ASN A 20 10.06 -17.09 8.08
CA ASN A 20 9.08 -16.49 8.98
C ASN A 20 7.88 -15.80 8.31
N SER A 21 7.66 -16.03 7.01
CA SER A 21 6.56 -15.44 6.22
C SER A 21 5.18 -15.77 6.78
N LYS A 22 5.04 -16.91 7.46
CA LYS A 22 3.82 -17.33 8.17
C LYS A 22 3.83 -17.01 9.68
N GLY A 23 4.80 -16.23 10.14
CA GLY A 23 4.99 -15.91 11.56
C GLY A 23 5.76 -16.96 12.38
N HIS A 24 6.08 -18.12 11.80
CA HIS A 24 6.93 -19.12 12.48
C HIS A 24 8.28 -18.50 12.88
N GLY A 25 8.75 -18.78 14.10
CA GLY A 25 9.99 -18.22 14.63
C GLY A 25 9.91 -16.75 15.09
N MET A 26 8.74 -16.12 15.01
CA MET A 26 8.54 -14.76 15.51
C MET A 26 8.16 -14.76 16.99
N HIS A 27 9.06 -14.27 17.85
CA HIS A 27 8.84 -14.23 19.30
C HIS A 27 8.05 -13.01 19.78
N SER A 28 8.01 -11.92 18.99
CA SER A 28 7.21 -10.75 19.34
C SER A 28 5.73 -11.02 19.04
N PRO A 29 4.83 -11.01 20.04
CA PRO A 29 3.40 -11.24 19.82
C PRO A 29 2.79 -10.20 18.88
N PHE A 30 3.22 -8.95 18.98
CA PHE A 30 2.76 -7.88 18.09
C PHE A 30 3.12 -8.17 16.63
N VAL A 31 4.37 -8.53 16.35
CA VAL A 31 4.80 -8.78 14.96
C VAL A 31 4.18 -10.07 14.42
N PHE A 32 4.03 -11.10 15.27
CA PHE A 32 3.31 -12.31 14.90
C PHE A 32 1.85 -12.01 14.50
N SER A 33 1.15 -11.20 15.29
CA SER A 33 -0.23 -10.78 15.00
C SER A 33 -0.31 -9.97 13.70
N PHE A 34 0.63 -9.05 13.48
CA PHE A 34 0.70 -8.28 12.24
C PHE A 34 0.92 -9.17 11.00
N ILE A 35 1.83 -10.15 11.08
CA ILE A 35 2.05 -11.11 9.99
C ILE A 35 0.79 -11.91 9.69
N THR A 36 0.19 -12.51 10.73
CA THR A 36 -0.88 -13.50 10.57
C THR A 36 -2.25 -12.90 10.32
N GLN A 37 -2.54 -11.71 10.85
CA GLN A 37 -3.87 -11.10 10.81
C GLN A 37 -3.98 -9.87 9.90
N VAL A 38 -2.85 -9.33 9.43
CA VAL A 38 -2.84 -8.15 8.56
C VAL A 38 -2.17 -8.47 7.23
N MET A 39 -0.91 -8.94 7.26
CA MET A 39 -0.19 -9.21 6.00
C MET A 39 -0.71 -10.44 5.26
N ASN A 40 -1.00 -11.51 5.99
CA ASN A 40 -1.47 -12.78 5.42
C ASN A 40 -3.01 -12.90 5.42
N ASP A 41 -3.72 -11.83 5.78
CA ASP A 41 -5.18 -11.83 5.77
C ASP A 41 -5.71 -11.70 4.34
N ASP A 42 -6.32 -12.77 3.82
CA ASP A 42 -6.92 -12.86 2.49
C ASP A 42 -8.45 -12.72 2.52
N ARG A 43 -9.04 -12.41 3.69
CA ARG A 43 -10.49 -12.25 3.82
C ARG A 43 -10.99 -11.07 3.01
N ALA A 44 -12.04 -11.30 2.24
CA ALA A 44 -12.78 -10.25 1.55
C ALA A 44 -13.92 -9.75 2.44
N PHE A 45 -13.88 -8.48 2.82
CA PHE A 45 -14.96 -7.85 3.58
C PHE A 45 -15.98 -7.23 2.62
N TYR A 46 -17.26 -7.28 3.00
CA TYR A 46 -18.38 -6.77 2.20
C TYR A 46 -18.19 -5.29 1.79
N ALA A 47 -17.53 -4.49 2.63
CA ALA A 47 -17.27 -3.07 2.39
C ALA A 47 -16.26 -2.82 1.27
N TYR A 48 -15.34 -3.76 0.98
CA TYR A 48 -14.25 -3.53 0.03
C TYR A 48 -14.75 -3.19 -1.37
N ARG A 49 -15.79 -3.89 -1.84
CA ARG A 49 -16.37 -3.65 -3.16
C ARG A 49 -16.95 -2.24 -3.28
N THR A 50 -17.67 -1.78 -2.26
CA THR A 50 -18.29 -0.45 -2.26
C THR A 50 -17.22 0.65 -2.23
N ILE A 51 -16.20 0.50 -1.39
CA ILE A 51 -15.07 1.43 -1.29
C ILE A 51 -14.31 1.49 -2.62
N GLU A 52 -14.01 0.33 -3.21
CA GLU A 52 -13.27 0.26 -4.46
C GLU A 52 -14.05 0.86 -5.63
N ASN A 53 -15.36 0.61 -5.71
CA ASN A 53 -16.20 1.26 -6.71
C ASN A 53 -16.18 2.79 -6.58
N LEU A 54 -16.26 3.31 -5.35
CA LEU A 54 -16.14 4.76 -5.11
C LEU A 54 -14.76 5.26 -5.52
N ARG A 55 -13.70 4.53 -5.19
CA ARG A 55 -12.33 4.89 -5.59
C ARG A 55 -12.18 4.97 -7.11
N GLN A 56 -12.79 4.06 -7.87
CA GLN A 56 -12.78 4.11 -9.34
C GLN A 56 -13.47 5.36 -9.88
N LEU A 57 -14.57 5.81 -9.27
CA LEU A 57 -15.22 7.07 -9.63
C LEU A 57 -14.34 8.28 -9.32
N LEU A 58 -13.63 8.27 -8.20
CA LEU A 58 -12.72 9.35 -7.81
C LEU A 58 -11.44 9.38 -8.68
N LEU A 59 -10.99 8.23 -9.18
CA LEU A 59 -9.82 8.13 -10.05
C LEU A 59 -10.00 8.82 -11.42
N ILE A 60 -11.25 8.97 -11.90
CA ILE A 60 -11.53 9.67 -13.15
C ILE A 60 -11.81 11.17 -12.95
N ASP A 61 -11.98 11.61 -11.70
CA ASP A 61 -12.27 13.00 -11.38
C ASP A 61 -11.00 13.87 -11.42
N GLN A 62 -10.98 14.83 -12.36
CA GLN A 62 -9.86 15.75 -12.58
C GLN A 62 -10.02 17.10 -11.86
N GLN A 63 -11.07 17.29 -11.06
CA GLN A 63 -11.29 18.51 -10.31
C GLN A 63 -10.10 18.79 -9.38
N THR A 64 -9.66 20.05 -9.34
CA THR A 64 -8.56 20.49 -8.48
C THR A 64 -9.11 21.13 -7.22
N LEU A 65 -8.65 20.66 -6.07
CA LEU A 65 -9.04 21.14 -4.75
C LEU A 65 -7.87 21.87 -4.08
N LEU A 66 -8.17 22.91 -3.32
CA LEU A 66 -7.26 23.47 -2.34
C LEU A 66 -7.34 22.61 -1.08
N ILE A 67 -6.23 21.98 -0.71
CA ILE A 67 -6.11 21.11 0.45
C ILE A 67 -5.40 21.84 1.57
N GLN A 68 -5.94 21.67 2.78
CA GLN A 68 -5.26 22.00 4.02
C GLN A 68 -4.78 20.70 4.69
N ASP A 69 -3.47 20.48 4.71
CA ASP A 69 -2.83 19.30 5.31
C ASP A 69 -2.24 19.67 6.68
N PHE A 70 -2.64 18.95 7.72
CA PHE A 70 -2.16 19.12 9.11
C PHE A 70 -1.11 18.07 9.53
N GLY A 71 -0.68 17.21 8.60
CA GLY A 71 0.36 16.21 8.84
C GLY A 71 1.77 16.78 8.85
N ALA A 72 2.77 15.90 8.76
CA ALA A 72 4.19 16.27 8.71
C ALA A 72 4.61 17.09 7.48
N GLY A 73 3.68 17.33 6.54
CA GLY A 73 3.92 17.98 5.25
C GLY A 73 4.61 17.07 4.24
N SER A 74 4.35 17.30 2.95
CA SER A 74 5.05 16.61 1.88
C SER A 74 6.40 17.26 1.61
N ARG A 75 7.49 16.48 1.61
CA ARG A 75 8.81 16.94 1.11
C ARG A 75 8.84 17.08 -0.41
N VAL A 76 7.89 16.45 -1.13
CA VAL A 76 7.89 16.32 -2.59
C VAL A 76 7.04 17.40 -3.27
N ARG A 77 5.92 17.82 -2.66
CA ARG A 77 5.01 18.84 -3.23
C ARG A 77 4.83 20.00 -2.25
N LYS A 78 5.26 21.20 -2.66
CA LYS A 78 5.10 22.46 -1.92
C LYS A 78 3.74 23.14 -2.14
N GLU A 79 3.02 22.76 -3.19
CA GLU A 79 1.73 23.35 -3.52
C GLU A 79 0.61 22.72 -2.69
N ASN A 80 -0.39 23.53 -2.30
CA ASN A 80 -1.57 23.08 -1.55
C ASN A 80 -2.73 22.66 -2.45
N THR A 81 -2.52 22.53 -3.76
CA THR A 81 -3.55 22.09 -4.70
C THR A 81 -3.35 20.63 -5.10
N ARG A 82 -4.43 19.87 -5.22
CA ARG A 82 -4.41 18.46 -5.68
C ARG A 82 -5.62 18.16 -6.53
N LYS A 83 -5.44 17.33 -7.56
CA LYS A 83 -6.56 16.73 -8.28
C LYS A 83 -7.21 15.63 -7.45
N VAL A 84 -8.53 15.45 -7.53
CA VAL A 84 -9.24 14.36 -6.85
C VAL A 84 -8.63 13.00 -7.19
N CYS A 85 -8.35 12.75 -8.46
CA CYS A 85 -7.70 11.50 -8.91
C CYS A 85 -6.28 11.28 -8.35
N ASP A 86 -5.52 12.34 -8.08
CA ASP A 86 -4.19 12.24 -7.45
C ASP A 86 -4.31 11.83 -5.97
N ILE A 87 -5.42 12.16 -5.30
CA ILE A 87 -5.68 11.81 -3.90
C ILE A 87 -6.17 10.36 -3.79
N ALA A 88 -6.96 9.89 -4.75
CA ALA A 88 -7.54 8.54 -4.76
C ALA A 88 -6.59 7.44 -5.28
N ARG A 89 -5.40 7.84 -5.76
CA ARG A 89 -4.39 6.95 -6.37
C ARG A 89 -3.62 6.14 -5.34
#